data_AF-A0A1Y1NG29-F1
#
_entry.id   AF-A0A1Y1NG29-F1
#
_cell.length_a   1.000
_cell.length_b   1.000
_cell.length_c   1.000
_cell.angle_alpha   90.00
_cell.angle_beta   90.00
_cell.angle_gamma   90.00
#
_symmetry.space_group_name_H-M   'P 1'
#
loop_
_entity.id
_entity.type
_entity.pdbx_description
1 polymer ?
#
loop_
_entity_poly.entity_id
_entity_poly.type
_entity_poly.pdbx_seq_one_letter_code
_entity_poly.pdbx_strand_id
1 'polypeptide(L)'
;MPSNDVIQHHLSIFFLSPNTVALRIKDARSIPEFNFFINDPNFLRLIINFGETRSRIAYLKEMKIKCTSLSVLCYKPEQFIAFLQQGLNMHRHEEVTKFIQQLLGSHSRRIGVNLKKHVHHRCVNLSRIEDNYEYLRELNFSREAIINAIPVLLYSRYLNSQR
;
A
#
# COMPACT_ATOMS: atom_id res chain seq x y z
N MET A 1 -16.02 8.03 -3.62
CA MET A 1 -16.80 7.13 -4.50
C MET A 1 -15.84 6.60 -5.55
N PRO A 2 -15.70 5.28 -5.75
CA PRO A 2 -14.84 4.74 -6.81
C PRO A 2 -15.31 5.26 -8.17
N SER A 3 -14.38 5.56 -9.08
CA SER A 3 -14.71 6.03 -10.43
C SER A 3 -15.49 4.95 -11.22
N ASN A 4 -16.37 5.37 -12.13
CA ASN A 4 -17.22 4.47 -12.93
C ASN A 4 -16.42 3.36 -13.63
N ASP A 5 -15.20 3.66 -14.10
CA ASP A 5 -14.32 2.69 -14.76
C ASP A 5 -13.94 1.51 -13.85
N VAL A 6 -13.77 1.75 -12.54
CA VAL A 6 -13.41 0.72 -11.56
C VAL A 6 -14.56 -0.26 -11.35
N ILE A 7 -15.80 0.25 -11.35
CA ILE A 7 -17.02 -0.55 -11.17
C ILE A 7 -17.24 -1.44 -12.40
N GLN A 8 -16.99 -0.93 -13.60
CA GLN A 8 -17.13 -1.69 -14.86
C GLN A 8 -16.21 -2.92 -14.91
N HIS A 9 -15.03 -2.85 -14.30
CA HIS A 9 -14.09 -3.99 -14.24
C HIS A 9 -14.40 -4.99 -13.11
N HIS A 10 -15.36 -4.69 -12.23
CA HIS A 10 -15.63 -5.44 -11.02
C HIS A 10 -17.14 -5.61 -10.75
N LEU A 11 -17.90 -5.91 -11.80
CA LEU A 11 -19.35 -6.09 -11.75
C LEU A 11 -19.82 -7.15 -10.74
N SER A 12 -18.95 -8.09 -10.36
CA SER A 12 -19.26 -9.09 -9.34
C SER A 12 -19.58 -8.52 -7.96
N ILE A 13 -19.26 -7.24 -7.71
CA ILE A 13 -19.72 -6.53 -6.51
C ILE A 13 -21.24 -6.49 -6.41
N PHE A 14 -21.96 -6.44 -7.54
CA PHE A 14 -23.43 -6.40 -7.56
C PHE A 14 -24.08 -7.74 -7.19
N PHE A 15 -23.32 -8.83 -7.15
CA PHE A 15 -23.80 -10.12 -6.64
C PHE A 15 -23.73 -10.22 -5.11
N LEU A 16 -23.11 -9.25 -4.43
CA LEU A 16 -23.06 -9.19 -2.97
C LEU A 16 -24.19 -8.32 -2.44
N SER A 17 -24.77 -8.72 -1.30
CA SER A 17 -25.75 -7.86 -0.62
C SER A 17 -25.08 -6.57 -0.13
N PRO A 18 -25.80 -5.44 -0.08
CA PRO A 18 -25.27 -4.18 0.47
C PRO A 18 -24.72 -4.34 1.89
N ASN A 19 -25.40 -5.15 2.72
CA ASN A 19 -24.97 -5.46 4.09
C ASN A 19 -23.62 -6.19 4.12
N THR A 20 -23.42 -7.16 3.22
CA THR A 20 -22.15 -7.88 3.07
C THR A 20 -21.03 -6.95 2.66
N VAL A 21 -21.28 -6.05 1.70
CA VAL A 21 -20.29 -5.06 1.24
C VAL A 21 -19.92 -4.11 2.39
N ALA A 22 -20.90 -3.58 3.11
CA ALA A 22 -20.67 -2.68 4.25
C ALA A 22 -19.86 -3.35 5.36
N LEU A 23 -20.18 -4.60 5.71
CA LEU A 23 -19.44 -5.37 6.71
C LEU A 23 -17.99 -5.58 6.28
N ARG A 24 -17.75 -6.02 5.04
CA ARG A 24 -16.39 -6.24 4.52
C ARG A 24 -15.57 -4.96 4.44
N ILE A 25 -16.18 -3.82 4.12
CA ILE A 25 -15.51 -2.51 4.15
C ILE A 25 -15.14 -2.14 5.58
N LYS A 26 -16.05 -2.33 6.55
CA LYS A 26 -15.78 -2.08 7.97
C LYS A 26 -14.61 -2.92 8.47
N ASP A 27 -14.63 -4.21 8.16
CA ASP A 27 -13.58 -5.13 8.56
C ASP A 27 -12.25 -4.80 7.87
N ALA A 28 -12.26 -4.45 6.57
CA ALA A 28 -11.06 -4.02 5.87
C ALA A 28 -10.46 -2.75 6.50
N ARG A 29 -11.27 -1.78 6.90
CA ARG A 29 -10.81 -0.54 7.57
C ARG A 29 -10.22 -0.77 8.96
N SER A 30 -10.57 -1.88 9.62
CA SER A 30 -9.96 -2.26 10.91
C SER A 30 -8.49 -2.68 10.77
N ILE A 31 -8.03 -2.92 9.54
CA ILE A 31 -6.66 -3.29 9.21
C ILE A 31 -5.95 -2.01 8.74
N PRO A 32 -5.04 -1.43 9.56
CA PRO A 32 -4.41 -0.13 9.25
C PRO A 32 -3.77 -0.08 7.87
N GLU A 33 -3.17 -1.18 7.44
CA GLU A 33 -2.50 -1.30 6.15
C GLU A 33 -3.44 -1.13 4.95
N PHE A 34 -4.76 -1.32 5.14
CA PHE A 34 -5.74 -1.17 4.06
C PHE A 34 -6.33 0.22 3.93
N ASN A 35 -6.22 1.04 4.97
CA ASN A 35 -6.72 2.41 4.91
C ASN A 35 -6.01 3.22 3.81
N PHE A 36 -4.75 2.89 3.54
CA PHE A 36 -3.96 3.50 2.46
C PHE A 36 -4.50 3.23 1.07
N PHE A 37 -5.21 2.13 0.89
CA PHE A 37 -5.66 1.70 -0.43
C PHE A 37 -7.13 1.94 -0.66
N ILE A 38 -7.86 2.59 0.25
CA ILE A 38 -9.31 2.77 0.13
C ILE A 38 -9.73 3.46 -1.18
N ASN A 39 -8.83 4.26 -1.73
CA ASN A 39 -9.00 4.96 -3.01
C ASN A 39 -8.37 4.23 -4.21
N ASP A 40 -7.67 3.12 -3.99
CA ASP A 40 -7.11 2.31 -5.07
C ASP A 40 -8.20 1.42 -5.68
N PRO A 41 -8.31 1.34 -7.01
CA PRO A 41 -9.25 0.45 -7.70
C PRO A 41 -9.23 -1.01 -7.21
N ASN A 42 -8.06 -1.52 -6.81
CA ASN A 42 -7.91 -2.89 -6.33
C ASN A 42 -8.54 -3.11 -4.95
N PHE A 43 -8.88 -2.04 -4.21
CA PHE A 43 -9.62 -2.18 -2.96
C PHE A 43 -10.99 -2.83 -3.18
N LEU A 44 -11.67 -2.53 -4.29
CA LEU A 44 -12.94 -3.17 -4.62
C LEU A 44 -12.75 -4.69 -4.83
N ARG A 45 -11.65 -5.08 -5.47
CA ARG A 45 -11.28 -6.49 -5.67
C ARG A 45 -11.01 -7.21 -4.35
N LEU A 46 -10.44 -6.51 -3.36
CA LEU A 46 -10.30 -7.03 -2.00
C LEU A 46 -11.66 -7.28 -1.35
N ILE A 47 -12.61 -6.33 -1.50
CA ILE A 47 -13.96 -6.50 -0.95
C ILE A 47 -14.68 -7.68 -1.61
N ILE A 48 -14.51 -7.89 -2.92
CA ILE A 48 -15.09 -9.03 -3.63
C ILE A 48 -14.52 -10.36 -3.09
N ASN A 49 -13.20 -10.45 -2.94
CA ASN A 49 -12.49 -11.67 -2.53
C ASN A 49 -12.16 -11.71 -1.02
N PHE A 50 -12.97 -11.04 -0.19
CA PHE A 50 -12.63 -10.74 1.19
C PHE A 50 -12.29 -11.97 2.04
N GLY A 51 -12.98 -13.09 1.83
CA GLY A 51 -12.71 -14.34 2.55
C GLY A 51 -11.28 -14.84 2.32
N GLU A 52 -10.84 -14.90 1.05
CA GLU A 52 -9.47 -15.29 0.70
C GLU A 52 -8.44 -14.28 1.18
N THR A 53 -8.71 -12.98 0.99
CA THR A 53 -7.82 -11.91 1.45
C THR A 53 -7.61 -12.00 2.96
N ARG A 54 -8.67 -12.24 3.75
CA ARG A 54 -8.58 -12.39 5.20
C ARG A 54 -7.68 -13.57 5.60
N SER A 55 -7.87 -14.73 4.98
CA SER A 55 -7.02 -15.91 5.25
C SER A 55 -5.55 -15.66 4.89
N ARG A 56 -5.28 -14.98 3.77
CA ARG A 56 -3.91 -14.62 3.36
C ARG A 56 -3.26 -13.65 4.33
N ILE A 57 -4.00 -12.68 4.86
CA ILE A 57 -3.47 -11.78 5.90
C ILE A 57 -3.10 -12.54 7.16
N ALA A 58 -3.97 -13.43 7.63
CA ALA A 58 -3.70 -14.24 8.81
C ALA A 58 -2.42 -15.06 8.63
N TYR A 59 -2.25 -15.68 7.47
CA TYR A 59 -1.05 -16.41 7.11
C TYR A 59 0.21 -15.53 7.05
N LEU A 60 0.14 -14.37 6.39
CA LEU A 60 1.29 -13.44 6.31
C LEU A 60 1.69 -12.92 7.71
N LYS A 61 0.71 -12.68 8.59
CA LYS A 61 0.97 -12.29 10.00
C LYS A 61 1.66 -13.41 10.77
N GLU A 62 1.19 -14.65 10.63
CA GLU A 62 1.80 -15.83 11.26
C GLU A 62 3.25 -16.01 10.81
N MET A 63 3.51 -15.83 9.52
CA MET A 63 4.86 -15.87 8.92
C MET A 63 5.72 -14.63 9.21
N LYS A 64 5.22 -13.68 10.03
CA LYS A 64 5.89 -12.40 10.35
C LYS A 64 6.27 -11.58 9.12
N ILE A 65 5.56 -11.77 8.01
CA ILE A 65 5.75 -11.00 6.78
C ILE A 65 5.08 -9.64 6.95
N LYS A 66 5.90 -8.59 7.05
CA LYS A 66 5.43 -7.21 7.29
C LYS A 66 4.91 -6.50 6.02
N CYS A 67 5.19 -7.07 4.84
CA CYS A 67 4.85 -6.46 3.56
C CYS A 67 3.51 -6.99 3.04
N THR A 68 2.42 -6.31 3.38
CA THR A 68 1.06 -6.63 2.92
C THR A 68 0.69 -5.75 1.73
N SER A 69 1.39 -5.93 0.61
CA SER A 69 0.96 -5.33 -0.66
C SER A 69 -0.47 -5.81 -0.99
N LEU A 70 -1.36 -4.86 -1.30
CA LEU A 70 -2.75 -5.18 -1.59
C LEU A 70 -2.90 -6.03 -2.85
N SER A 71 -1.97 -5.92 -3.78
CA SER A 71 -1.92 -6.78 -4.95
C SER A 71 -1.65 -8.24 -4.63
N VAL A 72 -0.71 -8.51 -3.73
CA VAL A 72 -0.39 -9.88 -3.28
C VAL A 72 -1.62 -10.55 -2.68
N LEU A 73 -2.40 -9.79 -1.90
CA LEU A 73 -3.63 -10.29 -1.30
C LEU A 73 -4.74 -10.58 -2.31
N CYS A 74 -4.71 -9.92 -3.47
CA CYS A 74 -5.67 -10.10 -4.56
C CYS A 74 -5.18 -11.05 -5.67
N TYR A 75 -4.00 -11.66 -5.52
CA TYR A 75 -3.45 -12.62 -6.48
C TYR A 75 -4.33 -13.85 -6.68
N LYS A 76 -4.15 -14.52 -7.82
CA LYS A 76 -4.66 -15.89 -7.95
C LYS A 76 -3.88 -16.84 -7.02
N PRO A 77 -4.44 -17.98 -6.61
CA PRO A 77 -3.77 -18.91 -5.69
C PRO A 77 -2.34 -19.27 -6.13
N GLU A 78 -2.11 -19.51 -7.42
CA GLU A 78 -0.81 -19.92 -7.96
C GLU A 78 0.23 -18.79 -7.83
N GLN A 79 -0.20 -17.56 -8.09
CA GLN A 79 0.62 -16.36 -7.96
C GLN A 79 0.97 -16.07 -6.49
N PHE A 80 0.03 -16.31 -5.58
CA PHE A 80 0.27 -16.15 -4.14
C PHE A 80 1.28 -17.18 -3.63
N ILE A 81 1.18 -18.44 -4.05
CA ILE A 81 2.15 -19.49 -3.69
C ILE A 81 3.54 -19.16 -4.25
N ALA A 82 3.63 -18.75 -5.52
CA ALA A 82 4.90 -18.34 -6.12
C ALA A 82 5.53 -17.15 -5.38
N PHE A 83 4.72 -16.17 -4.95
CA PHE A 83 5.18 -15.07 -4.12
C PHE A 83 5.79 -15.55 -2.79
N LEU A 84 5.11 -16.47 -2.10
CA LEU A 84 5.61 -17.04 -0.84
C LEU A 84 6.94 -17.80 -1.05
N GLN A 85 7.06 -18.57 -2.12
CA GLN A 85 8.26 -19.34 -2.45
C GLN A 85 9.46 -18.44 -2.79
N GLN A 86 9.22 -17.26 -3.36
CA GLN A 86 10.29 -16.31 -3.67
C GLN A 86 10.87 -15.64 -2.42
N GLY A 87 10.17 -15.67 -1.28
CA GLY A 87 10.62 -15.02 -0.04
C GLY A 87 10.74 -13.49 -0.15
N LEU A 88 10.24 -12.89 -1.23
CA LEU A 88 10.38 -11.47 -1.51
C LEU A 88 9.29 -10.69 -0.77
N ASN A 89 9.63 -10.15 0.40
CA ASN A 89 8.79 -9.22 1.14
C ASN A 89 8.84 -7.80 0.53
N MET A 90 8.48 -7.68 -0.74
CA MET A 90 8.56 -6.44 -1.52
C MET A 90 7.20 -5.98 -2.05
N HIS A 91 6.92 -4.69 -1.87
CA HIS A 91 5.84 -4.00 -2.55
C HIS A 91 6.15 -3.85 -4.05
N ARG A 92 5.12 -3.70 -4.89
CA ARG A 92 5.33 -3.29 -6.28
C ARG A 92 5.79 -1.84 -6.31
N HIS A 93 6.64 -1.49 -7.28
CA HIS A 93 7.16 -0.12 -7.41
C HIS A 93 6.02 0.90 -7.58
N GLU A 94 5.00 0.53 -8.35
CA GLU A 94 3.82 1.34 -8.61
C GLU A 94 3.01 1.59 -7.35
N GLU A 95 2.97 0.63 -6.42
CA GLU A 95 2.23 0.77 -5.16
C GLU A 95 2.92 1.75 -4.22
N VAL A 96 4.24 1.62 -4.04
CA VAL A 96 5.02 2.57 -3.23
C VAL A 96 4.97 3.97 -3.85
N THR A 97 5.04 4.06 -5.18
CA THR A 97 4.95 5.34 -5.90
C THR A 97 3.59 5.99 -5.69
N LYS A 98 2.49 5.26 -5.92
CA LYS A 98 1.13 5.77 -5.70
C LYS A 98 0.91 6.21 -4.25
N PHE A 99 1.41 5.42 -3.30
CA PHE A 99 1.35 5.75 -1.89
C PHE A 99 2.02 7.09 -1.60
N ILE A 100 3.26 7.28 -2.04
CA ILE A 100 4.00 8.55 -1.85
C ILE A 100 3.31 9.71 -2.59
N GLN A 101 2.76 9.47 -3.78
CA GLN A 101 2.00 10.48 -4.53
C GLN A 101 0.77 10.95 -3.76
N GLN A 102 0.03 10.02 -3.15
CA GLN A 102 -1.13 10.33 -2.31
C GLN A 102 -0.70 11.08 -1.05
N LEU A 103 0.35 10.61 -0.37
CA LEU A 103 0.91 11.23 0.83
C LEU A 103 1.34 12.68 0.60
N LEU A 104 2.01 12.95 -0.53
CA LEU A 104 2.46 14.29 -0.91
C LEU A 104 1.38 15.15 -1.58
N GLY A 105 0.23 14.55 -1.93
CA GLY A 105 -0.81 15.18 -2.74
C GLY A 105 -0.32 15.62 -4.12
N SER A 106 0.64 14.89 -4.71
CA SER A 106 1.29 15.24 -5.98
C SER A 106 1.42 14.03 -6.90
N HIS A 107 0.99 14.15 -8.14
CA HIS A 107 1.09 13.11 -9.17
C HIS A 107 2.36 13.25 -10.02
N SER A 108 3.39 13.91 -9.48
CA SER A 108 4.63 14.19 -10.21
C SER A 108 5.33 12.89 -10.63
N ARG A 109 5.69 12.79 -11.92
CA ARG A 109 6.51 11.68 -12.44
C ARG A 109 7.88 11.59 -11.76
N ARG A 110 8.38 12.72 -11.22
CA ARG A 110 9.64 12.79 -10.48
C ARG A 110 9.62 11.88 -9.24
N ILE A 111 8.43 11.60 -8.68
CA ILE A 111 8.30 10.74 -7.50
C ILE A 111 8.79 9.33 -7.79
N GLY A 112 8.28 8.69 -8.83
CA GLY A 112 8.71 7.34 -9.22
C GLY A 112 10.19 7.29 -9.65
N VAL A 113 10.67 8.31 -10.36
CA VAL A 113 12.08 8.39 -10.77
C VAL A 113 13.02 8.50 -9.57
N ASN A 114 12.72 9.39 -8.62
CA ASN A 114 13.54 9.58 -7.43
C ASN A 114 13.45 8.40 -6.47
N LEU A 115 12.30 7.71 -6.42
CA LEU A 115 12.12 6.50 -5.61
C LEU A 115 13.09 5.38 -6.04
N LYS A 116 13.33 5.22 -7.34
CA LYS A 116 14.26 4.21 -7.89
C LYS A 116 15.71 4.44 -7.48
N LYS A 117 16.08 5.64 -7.03
CA LYS A 117 17.44 5.93 -6.54
C LYS A 117 17.80 5.15 -5.27
N HIS A 118 16.80 4.66 -4.53
CA HIS A 118 17.02 3.86 -3.35
C HIS A 118 16.86 2.36 -3.66
N VAL A 119 17.92 1.59 -3.45
CA VAL A 119 18.01 0.16 -3.84
C VAL A 119 16.88 -0.68 -3.23
N HIS A 120 16.50 -0.41 -1.98
CA HIS A 120 15.50 -1.18 -1.24
C HIS A 120 14.14 -0.47 -1.12
N HIS A 121 13.80 0.46 -2.02
CA HIS A 121 12.55 1.23 -1.93
C HIS A 121 11.27 0.38 -1.87
N ARG A 122 11.33 -0.86 -2.37
CA ARG A 122 10.21 -1.82 -2.35
C ARG A 122 10.09 -2.59 -1.04
N CYS A 123 11.12 -2.60 -0.20
CA CYS A 123 11.14 -3.36 1.06
C CYS A 123 10.71 -2.54 2.27
N VAL A 124 10.45 -1.24 2.09
CA VAL A 124 10.14 -0.32 3.19
C VAL A 124 8.66 -0.41 3.53
N ASN A 125 8.35 -0.48 4.83
CA ASN A 125 6.98 -0.46 5.31
C ASN A 125 6.33 0.91 5.02
N LEU A 126 5.14 0.91 4.43
CA LEU A 126 4.40 2.13 4.10
C LEU A 126 4.07 3.00 5.32
N SER A 127 3.75 2.40 6.47
CA SER A 127 3.49 3.17 7.70
C SER A 127 4.72 3.95 8.16
N ARG A 128 5.91 3.40 7.91
CA ARG A 128 7.17 4.08 8.22
C ARG A 128 7.41 5.28 7.31
N ILE A 129 7.04 5.18 6.04
CA ILE A 129 7.14 6.28 5.09
C ILE A 129 6.23 7.42 5.53
N GLU A 130 5.02 7.10 6.00
CA GLU A 130 4.08 8.07 6.59
C GLU A 130 4.65 8.75 7.84
N ASP A 131 5.15 7.97 8.80
CA ASP A 131 5.80 8.51 10.00
C ASP A 131 6.94 9.49 9.66
N ASN A 132 7.79 9.11 8.71
CA ASN A 132 8.91 9.94 8.27
C ASN A 132 8.42 11.22 7.57
N TYR A 133 7.32 11.13 6.83
CA TYR A 133 6.73 12.31 6.19
C TYR A 133 6.17 13.29 7.21
N GLU A 134 5.40 12.82 8.20
CA GLU A 134 4.87 13.70 9.25
C GLU A 134 5.99 14.34 10.06
N TYR A 135 7.07 13.61 10.35
CA TYR A 135 8.25 14.20 10.99
C TYR A 135 8.89 15.33 10.16
N LEU A 136 9.07 15.14 8.85
CA LEU A 136 9.60 16.20 7.99
C LEU A 136 8.65 17.40 7.91
N ARG A 137 7.34 17.15 8.01
CA ARG A 137 6.33 18.20 8.06
C ARG A 137 6.39 19.00 9.36
N GLU A 138 6.58 18.34 10.51
CA GLU A 138 6.81 18.98 11.81
C GLU A 138 8.06 19.88 11.80
N LEU A 139 9.08 19.48 11.05
CA LEU A 139 10.29 20.28 10.80
C LEU A 139 10.10 21.38 9.74
N ASN A 140 8.88 21.61 9.25
CA ASN A 140 8.52 22.61 8.26
C ASN A 140 9.22 22.46 6.89
N PHE A 141 9.61 21.24 6.50
CA PHE A 141 10.10 21.01 5.14
C PHE A 141 8.97 21.19 4.12
N SER A 142 9.28 21.89 3.02
CA SER A 142 8.33 22.05 1.92
C SER A 142 8.11 20.73 1.19
N ARG A 143 6.89 20.51 0.67
CA ARG A 143 6.59 19.31 -0.12
C ARG A 143 7.52 19.17 -1.32
N GLU A 144 7.88 20.29 -1.96
CA GLU A 144 8.80 20.29 -3.10
C GLU A 144 10.22 19.86 -2.70
N ALA A 145 10.70 20.27 -1.53
CA ALA A 145 11.97 19.78 -0.99
C ALA A 145 11.93 18.26 -0.76
N ILE A 146 10.83 17.75 -0.21
CA ILE A 146 10.64 16.31 0.01
C ILE A 146 10.57 15.54 -1.33
N ILE A 147 9.89 16.07 -2.35
CA ILE A 147 9.85 15.47 -3.70
C ILE A 147 11.25 15.37 -4.32
N ASN A 148 12.09 16.39 -4.10
CA ASN A 148 13.48 16.37 -4.55
C ASN A 148 14.34 15.34 -3.80
N ALA A 149 13.98 15.02 -2.55
CA ALA A 149 14.74 14.16 -1.65
C ALA A 149 13.94 12.93 -1.16
N ILE A 150 13.15 12.29 -2.04
CA ILE A 150 12.30 11.13 -1.68
C ILE A 150 13.01 10.01 -0.92
N PRO A 151 14.28 9.65 -1.22
CA PRO A 151 14.97 8.64 -0.44
C PRO A 151 14.97 8.89 1.07
N VAL A 152 14.88 10.15 1.53
CA VAL A 152 14.78 10.51 2.96
C VAL A 152 13.58 9.83 3.62
N LEU A 153 12.46 9.68 2.91
CA LEU A 153 11.25 9.02 3.44
C LEU A 153 11.46 7.52 3.70
N LEU A 154 12.47 6.92 3.09
CA LEU A 154 12.73 5.47 3.11
C LEU A 154 13.70 5.06 4.22
N TYR A 155 14.43 6.01 4.82
CA TYR A 155 15.45 5.72 5.81
C TYR A 155 14.87 5.41 7.20
N SER A 156 15.64 4.62 7.94
CA SER A 156 15.34 4.27 9.31
C SER A 156 15.69 5.41 10.27
N ARG A 157 14.74 5.86 11.10
CA ARG A 157 14.93 6.91 12.14
C ARG A 157 16.22 6.75 12.97
N TYR A 158 16.68 5.51 13.22
CA TYR A 158 17.92 5.25 13.96
C TYR A 158 19.21 5.78 13.31
N LEU A 159 19.19 6.19 12.03
CA LEU A 159 20.35 6.78 11.35
C LEU A 159 20.36 8.31 11.36
N ASN A 160 19.22 8.97 11.66
CA ASN A 160 19.10 10.42 11.55
C ASN A 160 19.19 11.15 12.90
N SER A 161 19.29 10.42 14.02
CA SER A 161 19.44 10.97 15.38
C SER A 161 20.89 10.97 15.89
N GLN A 162 21.86 10.76 14.99
CA GLN A 162 23.30 10.70 15.30
C GLN A 162 24.10 11.81 14.57
N ARG A 163 23.43 12.90 14.17
CA ARG A 163 24.09 14.09 13.63
C ARG A 163 23.45 15.35 14.16
#